data_AF-A0A3M2A5B9-F1
#
_entry.id   AF-A0A3M2A5B9-F1
#
_cell.length_a   1.000
_cell.length_b   1.000
_cell.length_c   1.000
_cell.angle_alpha   90.00
_cell.angle_beta   90.00
_cell.angle_gamma   90.00
#
_symmetry.space_group_name_H-M   'P 1'
#
loop_
_entity.id
_entity.type
_entity.pdbx_description
1 polymer ?
#
loop_
_entity_poly.entity_id
_entity_poly.type
_entity_poly.pdbx_seq_one_letter_code
_entity_poly.pdbx_strand_id
1 'polypeptide(L)'
;MNTRRTHRWIPFLTLGAALLLAAAPAWAGWGRRGGPPDPDRQLTHLTRYLDLTEDQQAEVRKILEEAHQKRQEIWDKEEGCRAEVRDEMEALREDTHERIAEILTDEQREAWKDLLEDFGPGRRHRGPGPRW
;
A
#
# COMPACT_ATOMS: atom_id res chain seq x y z
N MET A 1 8.86 -25.18 22.36
CA MET A 1 8.41 -24.84 23.73
C MET A 1 7.97 -23.38 23.72
N ASN A 2 6.66 -23.14 23.82
CA ASN A 2 6.04 -21.81 23.82
C ASN A 2 6.31 -21.05 25.12
N THR A 3 6.74 -19.79 25.03
CA THR A 3 6.66 -18.84 26.17
C THR A 3 6.38 -17.43 25.63
N ARG A 4 5.12 -17.01 25.56
CA ARG A 4 4.36 -16.23 26.56
C ARG A 4 4.66 -14.72 26.56
N ARG A 5 3.75 -14.02 25.88
CA ARG A 5 3.30 -12.62 26.05
C ARG A 5 3.28 -12.18 27.51
N THR A 6 3.92 -11.05 27.83
CA THR A 6 3.56 -10.23 29.00
C THR A 6 3.57 -8.75 28.62
N HIS A 7 2.38 -8.14 28.59
CA HIS A 7 2.19 -6.70 28.51
C HIS A 7 2.38 -6.10 29.91
N ARG A 8 3.35 -5.19 30.08
CA ARG A 8 3.50 -4.38 31.29
C ARG A 8 3.12 -2.93 30.95
N TRP A 9 2.05 -2.47 31.57
CA TRP A 9 1.60 -1.08 31.57
C TRP A 9 2.47 -0.28 32.54
N ILE A 10 3.03 0.85 32.09
CA ILE A 10 3.61 1.86 32.98
C ILE A 10 2.96 3.20 32.62
N PRO A 11 2.18 3.82 33.53
CA PRO A 11 1.70 5.17 33.35
C PRO A 11 2.79 6.15 33.80
N PHE A 12 3.26 7.00 32.87
CA PHE A 12 4.03 8.19 33.23
C PHE A 12 3.14 9.41 33.10
N LEU A 13 2.84 9.98 34.26
CA LEU A 13 2.27 11.30 34.45
C LEU A 13 3.45 12.30 34.51
N THR A 14 3.44 13.35 33.70
CA THR A 14 4.12 14.66 33.87
C THR A 14 3.89 15.46 32.57
N LEU A 15 2.89 16.34 32.50
CA LEU A 15 2.92 17.78 32.85
C LEU A 15 4.03 18.57 32.15
N GLY A 16 3.67 19.41 31.18
CA GLY A 16 4.61 20.33 30.54
C GLY A 16 3.91 21.29 29.58
N ALA A 17 3.98 22.58 29.88
CA ALA A 17 3.37 23.71 29.21
C ALA A 17 3.74 23.88 27.72
N ALA A 18 2.83 24.47 26.93
CA ALA A 18 3.12 25.60 26.04
C ALA A 18 1.87 25.99 25.24
N LEU A 19 1.20 27.07 25.68
CA LEU A 19 0.28 27.81 24.83
C LEU A 19 1.05 29.04 24.30
N LEU A 20 1.50 28.97 23.05
CA LEU A 20 1.96 30.13 22.29
C LEU A 20 1.32 30.06 20.90
N LEU A 21 0.42 31.00 20.64
CA LEU A 21 -0.11 31.30 19.32
C LEU A 21 1.05 31.66 18.38
N ALA A 22 1.30 30.83 17.38
CA ALA A 22 2.09 31.20 16.20
C ALA A 22 1.17 31.17 14.98
N ALA A 23 1.06 32.32 14.32
CA ALA A 23 0.26 32.55 13.13
C ALA A 23 0.51 31.46 12.08
N ALA A 24 -0.54 30.71 11.73
CA ALA A 24 -0.49 29.72 10.66
C ALA A 24 -0.27 30.45 9.33
N PRO A 25 0.86 30.26 8.64
CA PRO A 25 1.03 30.93 7.37
C PRO A 25 0.28 30.10 6.31
N ALA A 26 -0.42 30.79 5.41
CA ALA A 26 -1.34 30.27 4.39
C ALA A 26 -0.62 29.60 3.19
N TRP A 27 0.23 28.61 3.47
CA TRP A 27 0.96 27.75 2.51
C TRP A 27 0.74 26.27 2.84
N ALA A 28 -0.13 25.94 3.81
CA ALA A 28 -0.58 24.58 4.12
C ALA A 28 -1.62 24.01 3.13
N GLY A 29 -1.69 24.55 1.91
CA GLY A 29 -2.23 23.80 0.78
C GLY A 29 -1.18 22.77 0.35
N TRP A 30 -1.59 21.61 -0.18
CA TRP A 30 -0.72 20.50 -0.62
C TRP A 30 -0.29 19.48 0.46
N GLY A 31 -1.00 19.40 1.59
CA GLY A 31 -0.92 18.25 2.49
C GLY A 31 -1.48 16.99 1.81
N ARG A 32 -0.58 16.06 1.46
CA ARG A 32 -0.80 14.64 1.12
C ARG A 32 -2.24 14.23 0.79
N ARG A 33 -2.69 14.49 -0.45
CA ARG A 33 -3.91 13.87 -0.96
C ARG A 33 -3.56 12.54 -1.64
N GLY A 34 -3.56 11.48 -0.85
CA GLY A 34 -3.38 10.12 -1.32
C GLY A 34 -3.05 9.21 -0.15
N GLY A 35 -4.08 8.76 0.56
CA GLY A 35 -3.94 7.57 1.39
C GLY A 35 -3.57 6.36 0.53
N PRO A 36 -3.17 5.24 1.14
CA PRO A 36 -2.89 4.02 0.40
C PRO A 36 -4.10 3.61 -0.47
N PRO A 37 -3.85 3.00 -1.64
CA PRO A 37 -4.92 2.57 -2.54
C PRO A 37 -5.94 1.67 -1.82
N ASP A 38 -7.21 1.87 -2.16
CA ASP A 38 -8.32 1.09 -1.63
C ASP A 38 -8.36 -0.30 -2.31
N PRO A 39 -8.37 -1.42 -1.53
CA PRO A 39 -8.37 -2.77 -2.10
C PRO A 39 -9.56 -3.06 -3.02
N ASP A 40 -10.76 -2.59 -2.69
CA ASP A 40 -11.97 -2.85 -3.49
C ASP A 40 -11.93 -2.12 -4.84
N ARG A 41 -11.40 -0.88 -4.86
CA ARG A 41 -11.15 -0.17 -6.11
C ARG A 41 -10.14 -0.90 -6.96
N GLN A 42 -9.02 -1.32 -6.38
CA GLN A 42 -7.99 -2.04 -7.11
C GLN A 42 -8.56 -3.35 -7.69
N LEU A 43 -9.30 -4.11 -6.89
CA LEU A 43 -10.00 -5.31 -7.36
C LEU A 43 -10.92 -5.01 -8.54
N THR A 44 -11.77 -3.99 -8.44
CA THR A 44 -12.69 -3.59 -9.51
C THR A 44 -11.97 -3.30 -10.83
N HIS A 45 -10.80 -2.65 -10.75
CA HIS A 45 -9.97 -2.37 -11.92
C HIS A 45 -9.35 -3.64 -12.52
N LEU A 46 -8.80 -4.52 -11.68
CA LEU A 46 -8.23 -5.80 -12.12
C LEU A 46 -9.29 -6.70 -12.74
N THR A 47 -10.48 -6.79 -12.13
CA THR A 47 -11.62 -7.54 -12.69
C THR A 47 -11.98 -7.05 -14.07
N ARG A 48 -12.04 -5.73 -14.30
CA ARG A 48 -12.38 -5.18 -15.62
C ARG A 48 -11.30 -5.46 -16.66
N TYR A 49 -10.03 -5.38 -16.28
CA TYR A 49 -8.92 -5.46 -17.21
C TYR A 49 -8.55 -6.91 -17.57
N LEU A 50 -8.64 -7.82 -16.58
CA LEU A 50 -8.27 -9.22 -16.71
C LEU A 50 -9.48 -10.16 -16.87
N ASP A 51 -10.70 -9.63 -16.81
CA ASP A 51 -11.95 -10.41 -16.84
C ASP A 51 -11.95 -11.53 -15.78
N LEU A 52 -11.68 -11.15 -14.52
CA LEU A 52 -11.53 -12.11 -13.42
C LEU A 52 -12.85 -12.82 -13.11
N THR A 53 -12.81 -14.15 -12.97
CA THR A 53 -13.96 -14.93 -12.49
C THR A 53 -14.28 -14.62 -11.02
N GLU A 54 -15.46 -15.01 -10.53
CA GLU A 54 -15.84 -14.78 -9.12
C GLU A 54 -14.85 -15.42 -8.14
N ASP A 55 -14.37 -16.64 -8.45
CA ASP A 55 -13.38 -17.35 -7.64
C ASP A 55 -12.02 -16.61 -7.65
N GLN A 56 -11.57 -16.15 -8.82
CA GLN A 56 -10.34 -15.37 -8.92
C GLN A 56 -10.45 -14.03 -8.19
N GLN A 57 -11.61 -13.38 -8.24
CA GLN A 57 -11.87 -12.13 -7.52
C GLN A 57 -11.77 -12.30 -6.00
N ALA A 58 -12.25 -13.42 -5.46
CA ALA A 58 -12.16 -13.72 -4.03
C ALA A 58 -10.70 -13.88 -3.58
N GLU A 59 -9.89 -14.61 -4.34
CA GLU A 59 -8.46 -14.80 -4.03
C GLU A 59 -7.66 -13.50 -4.21
N VAL A 60 -7.91 -12.75 -5.28
CA VAL A 60 -7.25 -11.46 -5.52
C VAL A 60 -7.63 -10.45 -4.43
N ARG A 61 -8.90 -10.39 -4.00
CA ARG A 61 -9.34 -9.53 -2.89
C ARG A 61 -8.50 -9.78 -1.64
N LYS A 62 -8.34 -11.05 -1.26
CA LYS A 62 -7.56 -11.43 -0.07
C LYS A 62 -6.09 -10.98 -0.18
N ILE A 63 -5.47 -11.17 -1.35
CA ILE A 63 -4.10 -10.70 -1.59
C ILE A 63 -4.01 -9.17 -1.45
N LEU A 64 -4.96 -8.43 -2.01
CA LEU A 64 -4.98 -6.97 -1.96
C LEU A 64 -5.22 -6.44 -0.54
N GLU A 65 -6.09 -7.09 0.24
CA GLU A 65 -6.33 -6.75 1.65
C GLU A 65 -5.08 -6.98 2.51
N GLU A 66 -4.41 -8.13 2.34
CA GLU A 66 -3.14 -8.43 3.02
C GLU A 66 -2.05 -7.43 2.63
N ALA A 67 -1.94 -7.08 1.35
CA ALA A 67 -0.99 -6.09 0.87
C ALA A 67 -1.29 -4.70 1.42
N HIS A 68 -2.58 -4.33 1.53
CA HIS A 68 -2.97 -3.07 2.13
C HIS A 68 -2.59 -3.02 3.62
N GLN A 69 -2.85 -4.07 4.39
CA GLN A 69 -2.47 -4.15 5.80
C GLN A 69 -0.95 -4.03 5.99
N LYS A 70 -0.15 -4.83 5.27
CA LYS A 70 1.32 -4.73 5.31
C LYS A 70 1.81 -3.34 4.93
N ARG A 71 1.19 -2.69 3.95
CA ARG A 71 1.52 -1.32 3.55
C ARG A 71 1.33 -0.35 4.71
N GLN A 72 0.20 -0.43 5.43
CA GLN A 72 -0.05 0.41 6.60
C GLN A 72 0.99 0.16 7.69
N GLU A 73 1.32 -1.11 7.96
CA GLU A 73 2.34 -1.48 8.95
C GLU A 73 3.72 -0.90 8.61
N ILE A 74 4.15 -0.95 7.34
CA ILE A 74 5.40 -0.35 6.88
C ILE A 74 5.38 1.17 7.06
N TRP A 75 4.26 1.83 6.74
CA TRP A 75 4.12 3.29 6.92
C TRP A 75 4.13 3.70 8.40
N ASP A 76 3.49 2.92 9.26
CA ASP A 76 3.39 3.17 10.70
C ASP A 76 4.74 2.90 11.41
N LYS A 77 5.47 1.87 10.99
CA LYS A 77 6.74 1.46 11.60
C LYS A 77 7.86 2.47 11.39
N GLU A 78 7.88 3.13 10.23
CA GLU A 78 9.08 3.82 9.77
C GLU A 78 9.05 5.36 9.94
N GLU A 79 7.97 5.96 10.48
CA GLU A 79 7.79 7.40 10.83
C GLU A 79 8.50 8.46 9.92
N GLY A 80 8.86 8.13 8.66
CA GLY A 80 9.63 9.02 7.78
C GLY A 80 10.99 8.53 7.24
N CYS A 81 11.49 7.32 7.54
CA CYS A 81 12.69 6.79 6.89
C CYS A 81 12.40 6.38 5.43
N ARG A 82 12.65 7.28 4.49
CA ARG A 82 12.20 7.14 3.08
C ARG A 82 12.88 6.02 2.29
N ALA A 83 14.07 5.57 2.69
CA ALA A 83 14.85 4.59 1.91
C ALA A 83 14.40 3.15 2.21
N GLU A 84 14.36 2.77 3.50
CA GLU A 84 13.94 1.44 3.94
C GLU A 84 12.46 1.17 3.60
N VAL A 85 11.59 2.18 3.79
CA VAL A 85 10.19 2.12 3.32
C VAL A 85 10.12 1.86 1.82
N ARG A 86 11.02 2.43 1.01
CA ARG A 86 10.97 2.24 -0.44
C ARG A 86 11.24 0.79 -0.81
N ASP A 87 12.27 0.19 -0.22
CA ASP A 87 12.68 -1.17 -0.55
C ASP A 87 11.67 -2.20 0.00
N GLU A 88 11.13 -1.99 1.22
CA GLU A 88 10.04 -2.82 1.75
C GLU A 88 8.75 -2.70 0.90
N MET A 89 8.42 -1.49 0.41
CA MET A 89 7.28 -1.28 -0.48
C MET A 89 7.47 -1.89 -1.87
N GLU A 90 8.70 -1.92 -2.36
CA GLU A 90 9.06 -2.57 -3.61
C GLU A 90 8.92 -4.08 -3.51
N ALA A 91 9.49 -4.68 -2.46
CA ALA A 91 9.33 -6.10 -2.18
C ALA A 91 7.85 -6.48 -2.00
N LEU A 92 7.07 -5.69 -1.25
CA LEU A 92 5.64 -5.91 -1.08
C LEU A 92 4.88 -5.86 -2.41
N ARG A 93 5.24 -4.93 -3.31
CA ARG A 93 4.64 -4.80 -4.64
C ARG A 93 4.94 -6.03 -5.49
N GLU A 94 6.19 -6.50 -5.49
CA GLU A 94 6.61 -7.68 -6.24
C GLU A 94 5.90 -8.94 -5.74
N ASP A 95 5.89 -9.18 -4.42
CA ASP A 95 5.14 -10.28 -3.79
C ASP A 95 3.66 -10.27 -4.17
N THR A 96 3.04 -9.09 -4.14
CA THR A 96 1.63 -8.92 -4.54
C THR A 96 1.43 -9.30 -6.01
N HIS A 97 2.33 -8.90 -6.89
CA HIS A 97 2.21 -9.18 -8.32
C HIS A 97 2.41 -10.65 -8.66
N GLU A 98 3.37 -11.30 -8.01
CA GLU A 98 3.63 -12.74 -8.18
C GLU A 98 2.42 -13.56 -7.74
N ARG A 99 1.88 -13.28 -6.54
CA ARG A 99 0.71 -13.97 -6.00
C ARG A 99 -0.53 -13.78 -6.86
N ILE A 100 -0.74 -12.59 -7.43
CA ILE A 100 -1.84 -12.36 -8.38
C ILE A 100 -1.61 -13.20 -9.64
N ALA A 101 -0.39 -13.20 -10.21
CA ALA A 101 -0.08 -13.92 -11.44
C ALA A 101 -0.33 -15.44 -11.31
N GLU A 102 -0.12 -16.03 -10.13
CA GLU A 102 -0.39 -17.45 -9.87
C GLU A 102 -1.88 -17.84 -10.00
N ILE A 103 -2.80 -16.89 -9.81
CA ILE A 103 -4.26 -17.10 -9.89
C ILE A 103 -4.77 -16.93 -11.33
N LEU A 104 -4.01 -16.26 -12.19
CA LEU A 104 -4.41 -15.91 -13.55
C LEU A 104 -4.18 -17.05 -14.54
N THR A 105 -5.03 -17.14 -15.57
CA THR A 105 -4.80 -18.02 -16.73
C THR A 105 -3.63 -17.51 -17.57
N ASP A 106 -3.15 -18.34 -18.49
CA ASP A 106 -2.04 -18.01 -19.39
C ASP A 106 -2.31 -16.73 -20.19
N GLU A 107 -3.52 -16.59 -20.71
CA GLU A 107 -3.96 -15.41 -21.47
C GLU A 107 -4.05 -14.16 -20.57
N GLN A 108 -4.62 -14.30 -19.37
CA GLN A 108 -4.71 -13.20 -18.40
C GLN A 108 -3.33 -12.75 -17.91
N ARG A 109 -2.36 -13.67 -17.82
CA ARG A 109 -0.97 -13.33 -17.44
C ARG A 109 -0.26 -12.48 -18.49
N GLU A 110 -0.61 -12.61 -19.77
CA GLU A 110 -0.06 -11.74 -20.81
C GLU A 110 -0.58 -10.31 -20.65
N ALA A 111 -1.90 -10.15 -20.48
CA ALA A 111 -2.50 -8.85 -20.15
C ALA A 111 -1.93 -8.27 -18.83
N TRP A 112 -1.70 -9.12 -17.83
CA TRP A 112 -1.07 -8.69 -16.57
C TRP A 112 0.35 -8.15 -16.78
N LYS A 113 1.18 -8.80 -17.62
CA LYS A 113 2.51 -8.30 -17.94
C LYS A 113 2.47 -6.94 -18.64
N ASP A 114 1.58 -6.78 -19.61
CA ASP A 114 1.38 -5.51 -20.31
C ASP A 114 1.01 -4.39 -19.33
N LEU A 115 0.08 -4.69 -18.40
CA LEU A 115 -0.31 -3.79 -17.34
C LEU A 115 0.90 -3.41 -16.47
N LEU A 116 1.71 -4.38 -16.05
CA LEU A 116 2.90 -4.14 -15.24
C LEU A 116 3.97 -3.31 -15.96
N GLU A 117 4.17 -3.54 -17.26
CA GLU A 117 5.13 -2.79 -18.08
C GLU A 117 4.73 -1.32 -18.26
N ASP A 118 3.43 -1.04 -18.37
CA ASP A 118 2.91 0.33 -18.45
C ASP A 118 3.13 1.12 -17.15
N PHE A 119 3.22 0.42 -16.01
CA PHE A 119 3.37 1.03 -14.68
C PHE A 119 4.74 0.84 -14.04
N GLY A 120 5.65 0.13 -14.70
CA GLY A 120 6.99 -0.15 -14.22
C GLY A 120 7.88 1.09 -14.11
N PRO A 121 8.95 1.05 -13.29
CA PRO A 121 9.85 2.18 -13.03
C PRO A 121 10.58 2.72 -14.28
N GLY A 122 10.49 2.04 -15.44
CA GLY A 122 11.10 2.41 -16.71
C GLY A 122 10.38 3.49 -17.52
N ARG A 123 9.12 3.84 -17.21
CA ARG A 123 8.34 4.86 -17.95
C ARG A 123 7.97 6.11 -17.14
N ARG A 124 8.92 6.64 -16.36
CA ARG A 124 8.82 7.94 -15.64
C ARG A 124 8.60 9.19 -16.53
N HIS A 125 8.25 9.03 -17.81
CA HIS A 125 8.00 10.12 -18.77
C HIS A 125 6.54 10.26 -19.23
N ARG A 126 5.63 9.36 -18.84
CA ARG A 126 4.22 9.45 -19.23
C ARG A 126 3.31 9.55 -17.99
N GLY A 127 3.29 10.74 -17.38
CA GLY A 127 2.27 11.15 -16.42
C GLY A 127 2.28 10.42 -15.06
N PRO A 128 1.48 10.91 -14.08
CA PRO A 128 1.30 10.20 -12.82
C PRO A 128 0.70 8.83 -13.12
N GLY A 129 1.32 7.77 -12.59
CA GLY A 129 0.74 6.43 -12.56
C GLY A 129 -0.69 6.49 -12.01
N PRO A 130 -1.50 5.48 -12.31
CA PRO A 130 -2.91 5.58 -12.06
C PRO A 130 -3.21 5.82 -10.57
N ARG A 131 -4.13 6.75 -10.35
CA ARG A 131 -4.63 7.13 -9.03
C ARG A 131 -5.89 6.32 -8.77
N TRP A 132 -5.72 5.08 -8.32
CA TRP A 132 -6.81 4.28 -7.79
C TRP A 132 -6.86 4.43 -6.28
#